data_AF-A0A8S2W454-F1
#
_entry.id   AF-A0A8S2W454-F1
#
_cell.length_a   1.000
_cell.length_b   1.000
_cell.length_c   1.000
_cell.angle_alpha   90.00
_cell.angle_beta   90.00
_cell.angle_gamma   90.00
#
_symmetry.space_group_name_H-M   'P 1'
#
loop_
_entity.id
_entity.type
_entity.pdbx_description
1 polymer ?
#
loop_
_entity_poly.entity_id
_entity_poly.type
_entity_poly.pdbx_seq_one_letter_code
_entity_poly.pdbx_strand_id
1 'polypeptide(L)' 'FNEELILDWFVQITLALKHVHDRKVLHRDIKSQNVFLTRDGCAKLGDFGISKVLNT' A
#
# COMPACT_ATOMS: atom_id res chain seq x y z
N PHE A 1 -13.05 -13.56 -1.93
CA PHE A 1 -13.55 -12.18 -2.09
C PHE A 1 -14.12 -12.04 -3.49
N ASN A 2 -15.20 -11.28 -3.68
CA ASN A 2 -15.71 -11.01 -5.03
C ASN A 2 -14.75 -10.07 -5.77
N GLU A 3 -14.87 -10.00 -7.08
CA GLU A 3 -13.97 -9.21 -7.93
C GLU A 3 -14.02 -7.72 -7.58
N GLU A 4 -15.22 -7.19 -7.35
CA GLU A 4 -15.45 -5.79 -6.98
C GLU A 4 -14.64 -5.39 -5.73
N LEU A 5 -14.70 -6.20 -4.66
CA LEU A 5 -13.96 -5.93 -3.43
C LEU A 5 -12.44 -6.02 -3.64
N ILE A 6 -11.98 -6.95 -4.48
CA ILE A 6 -10.55 -7.07 -4.81
C ILE A 6 -10.07 -5.83 -5.56
N LEU A 7 -10.85 -5.33 -6.51
CA LEU A 7 -10.54 -4.11 -7.27
C LEU A 7 -10.55 -2.88 -6.35
N ASP A 8 -11.50 -2.78 -5.43
CA ASP A 8 -11.55 -1.69 -4.45
C ASP A 8 -10.30 -1.66 -3.56
N TRP A 9 -9.84 -2.82 -3.07
CA TRP A 9 -8.59 -2.90 -2.32
C TRP A 9 -7.37 -2.59 -3.18
N PHE A 10 -7.34 -3.08 -4.42
CA PHE A 10 -6.25 -2.82 -5.34
C PHE A 10 -6.09 -1.31 -5.62
N VAL A 11 -7.20 -0.60 -5.83
CA VAL A 11 -7.21 0.87 -5.97
C VAL A 11 -6.65 1.54 -4.72
N GLN A 12 -7.08 1.13 -3.52
CA GLN A 12 -6.57 1.72 -2.27
C GLN A 12 -5.06 1.48 -2.08
N ILE A 13 -4.56 0.28 -2.37
CA ILE A 13 -3.13 -0.05 -2.28
C ILE A 13 -2.33 0.78 -3.29
N THR A 14 -2.80 0.92 -4.53
CA THR A 14 -2.10 1.70 -5.56
C THR A 14 -2.10 3.20 -5.25
N LEU A 15 -3.18 3.74 -4.66
CA LEU A 15 -3.21 5.12 -4.16
C LEU A 15 -2.21 5.34 -3.02
N ALA A 16 -2.13 4.42 -2.06
CA ALA A 16 -1.15 4.47 -0.99
C ALA A 16 0.30 4.40 -1.53
N LEU A 17 0.55 3.52 -2.51
CA LEU A 17 1.84 3.38 -3.15
C LEU A 17 2.24 4.65 -3.91
N LYS A 18 1.31 5.25 -4.66
CA LYS A 18 1.51 6.54 -5.31
C LYS A 18 1.89 7.62 -4.28
N HIS A 19 1.17 7.69 -3.17
CA HIS A 19 1.41 8.69 -2.14
C HIS A 19 2.84 8.64 -1.56
N VAL A 20 3.39 7.44 -1.36
CA VAL A 20 4.76 7.27 -0.86
C VAL A 20 5.80 7.53 -1.96
N HIS A 21 5.52 7.14 -3.20
CA HIS A 21 6.38 7.44 -4.35
C HIS A 21 6.48 8.94 -4.65
N ASP A 22 5.38 9.69 -4.51
CA ASP A 22 5.36 11.15 -4.65
C ASP A 22 6.29 11.83 -3.61
N ARG A 23 6.56 11.16 -2.48
CA ARG A 23 7.50 11.59 -1.42
C ARG A 23 8.90 10.99 -1.57
N LYS A 24 9.21 10.40 -2.73
CA LYS A 24 10.49 9.76 -3.01
C LYS A 24 10.81 8.61 -2.04
N VAL A 25 9.78 7.92 -1.52
CA VAL A 25 9.96 6.76 -0.64
C VAL A 25 9.64 5.48 -1.43
N LEU A 26 10.61 4.58 -1.55
CA LEU A 26 10.40 3.21 -2.03
C LEU A 26 10.00 2.30 -0.88
N HIS A 27 8.88 1.59 -1.00
CA HIS A 27 8.42 0.65 0.03
C HIS A 27 9.27 -0.63 0.09
N ARG A 28 9.64 -1.19 -1.06
CA ARG A 28 10.49 -2.39 -1.25
C ARG A 28 9.98 -3.73 -0.69
N ASP A 29 8.79 -3.79 -0.08
CA ASP A 29 8.23 -5.03 0.50
C ASP A 29 6.71 -5.10 0.31
N ILE A 30 6.26 -4.99 -0.94
CA ILE A 30 4.83 -5.06 -1.26
C ILE A 30 4.39 -6.53 -1.29
N LYS A 31 3.62 -6.92 -0.28
CA LYS A 31 3.03 -8.25 -0.11
C LYS A 31 1.76 -8.17 0.73
N SER A 32 0.91 -9.19 0.66
CA SER A 32 -0.36 -9.23 1.41
C SER A 32 -0.20 -9.08 2.93
N GLN A 33 0.91 -9.57 3.50
CA GLN A 33 1.21 -9.43 4.93
C GLN A 33 1.42 -7.96 5.38
N ASN A 34 1.78 -7.08 4.44
CA ASN A 34 2.02 -5.65 4.69
C ASN A 34 0.82 -4.79 4.26
N VAL A 35 -0.32 -5.41 3.93
CA VAL A 35 -1.59 -4.73 3.63
C VAL A 35 -2.59 -5.06 4.72
N PHE A 36 -2.98 -4.05 5.48
CA PHE A 36 -3.87 -4.19 6.62
C PHE A 36 -5.30 -3.83 6.23
N LEU A 37 -6.25 -4.68 6.60
CA LEU A 37 -7.68 -4.40 6.44
C LEU A 37 -8.25 -3.83 7.73
N THR A 38 -8.93 -2.71 7.63
CA THR A 38 -9.66 -2.10 8.75
C THR A 38 -11.05 -2.72 8.91
N ARG A 39 -11.69 -2.50 10.07
CA ARG A 39 -13.09 -2.95 10.30
C ARG A 39 -14.07 -2.35 9.29
N ASP A 40 -13.76 -1.17 8.77
CA ASP A 40 -14.58 -0.44 7.80
C ASP A 40 -14.28 -0.86 6.35
N GLY A 41 -13.49 -1.93 6.15
CA GLY A 41 -13.21 -2.50 4.82
C GLY A 41 -12.12 -1.79 4.04
N CYS A 42 -11.46 -0.76 4.60
CA CYS A 42 -10.35 -0.08 3.93
C CYS A 42 -9.05 -0.88 3.99
N ALA A 43 -8.30 -0.91 2.88
CA ALA A 43 -6.95 -1.45 2.79
C ALA A 43 -5.89 -0.36 3.04
N LYS A 44 -4.94 -0.64 3.94
CA LYS A 44 -3.85 0.27 4.30
C LYS A 44 -2.50 -0.40 4.07
N LEU A 45 -1.64 0.29 3.34
CA LEU A 45 -0.24 -0.13 3.16
C LEU A 45 0.56 0.19 4.44
N GLY A 46 1.30 -0.78 4.94
CA GLY A 46 2.12 -0.64 6.15
C GLY A 46 3.43 -1.43 6.07
N ASP A 47 4.15 -1.48 7.18
CA ASP A 47 5.52 -2.01 7.29
C ASP A 47 6.54 -1.33 6.35
N PHE A 48 7.11 -0.23 6.85
CA PHE A 48 8.16 0.52 6.17
C PHE A 48 9.55 0.14 6.68
N GLY A 49 9.72 -0.99 7.37
CA GLY A 49 10.97 -1.38 8.03
C GLY A 49 12.17 -1.48 7.10
N ILE A 50 11.95 -1.86 5.85
CA ILE A 50 12.97 -1.86 4.79
C ILE A 50 12.73 -0.79 3.71
N SER A 51 11.92 0.23 3.97
CA SER A 51 11.72 1.30 3.00
C SER A 51 12.98 2.15 2.80
N LYS A 52 13.05 2.87 1.66
CA LYS A 52 14.20 3.73 1.33
C LYS A 52 13.72 5.08 0.81
N VAL A 53 14.17 6.16 1.46
CA VAL A 53 14.10 7.51 0.91
C VAL A 53 15.14 7.64 -0.19
N LEU A 54 14.70 8.03 -1.38
CA LEU A 54 15.55 8.34 -2.52
C LEU A 54 16.01 9.79 -2.39
N ASN A 55 17.32 9.99 -2.32
CA ASN A 55 17.92 11.31 -2.48
C ASN A 55 17.99 11.61 -3.97
N THR A 56 17.71 12.86 -4.33
CA THR A 56 17.88 13.33 -5.71
C THR A 56 19.36 13.58 -5.98
#